data_AF-A0A524FEP5-F1
#
_entry.id   AF-A0A524FEP5-F1
#
_cell.length_a   1.000
_cell.length_b   1.000
_cell.length_c   1.000
_cell.angle_alpha   90.00
_cell.angle_beta   90.00
_cell.angle_gamma   90.00
#
_symmetry.space_group_name_H-M   'P 1'
#
loop_
_entity.id
_entity.type
_entity.pdbx_description
1 polymer ?
#
loop_
_entity_poly.entity_id
_entity_poly.type
_entity_poly.pdbx_seq_one_letter_code
_entity_poly.pdbx_strand_id
1 'polypeptide(L)'
;MIITIILISISITISTIGIIYGLTHRENYGNKISVYLNNLLFLFFGIFFFTFFTLSSNKYFSKDIALILWNISLIIWVISVALLNAAHAFAIEQKKIINLSTFLYSFLGGINVVLLLSPDSIKIIQEENNYSFIFQNFHTLFFTLILNITTIIFMTHRYIRNLSNFRDKKSSLSLMLLSIPFSYLIIIYSIFLITQNIFIKNLYLLSYLICLILSFYMITKRPSLFFELTNRIYNFIVFHKSGLLLYSYNFETGKEGVDSFLKGPILIGISHILSNFADKKEQLNLLKMEELDIVFEYDNKFSYAILLITNRKNSIIEKGVQRFMAKFSELNKENLIEISNSNKLIDISKFKNAKEIIIEYFTPYLIKQIE
;
A
#
# COMPACT_ATOMS: atom_id res chain seq x y z
N MET A 1 -16.77 -31.74 -11.59
CA MET A 1 -15.36 -32.05 -11.92
C MET A 1 -14.78 -31.05 -12.87
N ILE A 2 -15.27 -31.02 -14.10
CA ILE A 2 -14.80 -30.08 -15.13
C ILE A 2 -14.94 -28.63 -14.64
N ILE A 3 -16.10 -28.27 -14.07
CA ILE A 3 -16.35 -26.93 -13.51
C ILE A 3 -15.33 -26.57 -12.42
N THR A 4 -15.09 -27.47 -11.46
CA THR A 4 -14.12 -27.29 -10.38
C THR A 4 -12.71 -26.98 -10.90
N ILE A 5 -12.25 -27.78 -11.87
CA ILE A 5 -10.92 -27.62 -12.47
C ILE A 5 -10.85 -26.29 -13.22
N ILE A 6 -11.90 -25.93 -13.97
CA ILE A 6 -11.98 -24.64 -14.67
C ILE A 6 -11.86 -23.48 -13.68
N LEU A 7 -12.60 -23.50 -12.57
CA LEU A 7 -12.56 -22.44 -11.57
C LEU A 7 -11.15 -22.31 -10.96
N ILE A 8 -10.51 -23.42 -10.61
CA ILE A 8 -9.14 -23.44 -10.07
C ILE A 8 -8.16 -22.87 -11.10
N SER A 9 -8.23 -23.32 -12.35
CA SER A 9 -7.37 -22.84 -13.44
C SER A 9 -7.52 -21.33 -13.67
N ILE A 10 -8.75 -20.80 -13.63
CA ILE A 10 -9.00 -19.35 -13.73
C ILE A 10 -8.33 -18.61 -12.57
N SER A 11 -8.51 -19.08 -11.32
CA SER A 11 -7.91 -18.44 -10.14
C SER A 11 -6.38 -18.43 -10.20
N ILE A 12 -5.78 -19.56 -10.58
CA ILE A 12 -4.33 -19.69 -10.74
C ILE A 12 -3.82 -18.76 -11.83
N THR A 13 -4.50 -18.70 -12.96
CA THR A 13 -4.09 -17.86 -14.10
C THR A 13 -4.10 -16.39 -13.72
N ILE A 14 -5.21 -15.89 -13.17
CA ILE A 14 -5.35 -14.48 -12.74
C ILE A 14 -4.29 -14.14 -11.68
N SER A 15 -4.11 -15.00 -10.67
CA SER A 15 -3.16 -14.76 -9.59
C SER A 15 -1.71 -14.77 -10.08
N THR A 16 -1.36 -15.68 -11.00
CA THR A 16 -0.02 -15.74 -11.60
C THR A 16 0.28 -14.50 -12.43
N ILE A 17 -0.68 -14.06 -13.26
CA ILE A 17 -0.55 -12.80 -14.01
C ILE A 17 -0.40 -11.62 -13.05
N GLY A 18 -1.18 -11.58 -11.95
CA GLY A 18 -1.07 -10.59 -10.89
C GLY A 18 0.32 -10.52 -10.27
N ILE A 19 0.89 -11.67 -9.92
CA ILE A 19 2.24 -11.77 -9.34
C ILE A 19 3.32 -11.29 -10.33
N ILE A 20 3.25 -11.76 -11.58
CA ILE A 20 4.20 -11.36 -12.63
C ILE A 20 4.11 -9.85 -12.86
N TYR A 21 2.90 -9.29 -12.93
CA TYR A 21 2.70 -7.86 -13.09
C TYR A 21 3.28 -7.06 -11.91
N GLY A 22 3.00 -7.48 -10.68
CA GLY A 22 3.52 -6.85 -9.47
C GLY A 22 5.06 -6.82 -9.41
N LEU A 23 5.71 -7.91 -9.83
CA LEU A 23 7.17 -8.00 -9.88
C LEU A 23 7.79 -7.15 -10.99
N THR A 24 7.21 -7.18 -12.19
CA THR A 24 7.72 -6.43 -13.36
C THR A 24 7.55 -4.92 -13.20
N HIS A 25 6.43 -4.48 -12.63
CA HIS A 25 6.09 -3.06 -12.45
C HIS A 25 6.32 -2.57 -11.01
N ARG A 26 7.25 -3.21 -10.28
CA ARG A 26 7.52 -2.94 -8.86
C ARG A 26 7.82 -1.48 -8.53
N GLU A 27 8.35 -0.72 -9.48
CA GLU A 27 8.67 0.70 -9.29
C GLU A 27 7.42 1.57 -9.10
N ASN A 28 6.27 1.12 -9.61
CA ASN A 28 5.01 1.85 -9.55
C ASN A 28 4.29 1.70 -8.20
N TYR A 29 4.78 0.85 -7.29
CA TYR A 29 4.14 0.60 -5.99
C TYR A 29 4.70 1.44 -4.84
N GLY A 30 5.72 2.26 -5.12
CA GLY A 30 6.36 3.18 -4.18
C GLY A 30 7.23 2.54 -3.09
N ASN A 31 6.89 1.35 -2.60
CA ASN A 31 7.68 0.61 -1.62
C ASN A 31 7.72 -0.89 -1.97
N LYS A 32 8.88 -1.53 -1.75
CA LYS A 32 9.07 -2.98 -1.90
C LYS A 32 8.09 -3.78 -1.04
N ILE A 33 7.75 -3.31 0.17
CA ILE A 33 6.82 -3.99 1.08
C ILE A 33 5.43 -4.14 0.43
N SER A 34 4.93 -3.09 -0.25
CA SER A 34 3.64 -3.15 -0.96
C SER A 34 3.62 -4.24 -2.02
N VAL A 35 4.71 -4.36 -2.78
CA VAL A 35 4.86 -5.39 -3.82
C VAL A 35 4.82 -6.78 -3.20
N TYR A 36 5.58 -6.99 -2.11
CA TYR A 36 5.58 -8.27 -1.42
C TYR A 36 4.23 -8.63 -0.82
N LEU A 37 3.54 -7.68 -0.16
CA LEU A 37 2.22 -7.91 0.42
C LEU A 37 1.18 -8.28 -0.65
N ASN A 38 1.16 -7.56 -1.79
CA ASN A 38 0.24 -7.87 -2.89
C ASN A 38 0.52 -9.25 -3.51
N ASN A 39 1.79 -9.58 -3.74
CA ASN A 39 2.15 -10.88 -4.31
C ASN A 39 1.84 -12.03 -3.35
N LEU A 40 2.09 -11.84 -2.05
CA LEU A 40 1.71 -12.81 -1.02
C LEU A 40 0.20 -12.98 -0.94
N LEU A 41 -0.59 -11.92 -1.12
CA LEU A 41 -2.04 -12.02 -1.19
C LEU A 41 -2.50 -12.86 -2.40
N PHE A 42 -1.98 -12.60 -3.60
CA PHE A 42 -2.32 -13.43 -4.77
C PHE A 42 -1.89 -14.89 -4.59
N LEU A 43 -0.78 -15.15 -3.90
CA LEU A 43 -0.31 -16.50 -3.64
C LEU A 43 -1.17 -17.23 -2.60
N PHE A 44 -1.30 -16.67 -1.40
CA PHE A 44 -1.98 -17.33 -0.28
C PHE A 44 -3.49 -17.32 -0.45
N PHE A 45 -4.07 -16.17 -0.78
CA PHE A 45 -5.51 -16.06 -0.99
C PHE A 45 -5.87 -16.66 -2.35
N GLY A 46 -5.26 -16.16 -3.43
CA GLY A 46 -5.61 -16.46 -4.83
C GLY A 46 -5.36 -17.90 -5.26
N ILE A 47 -4.15 -18.41 -5.01
CA ILE A 47 -3.74 -19.75 -5.46
C ILE A 47 -4.04 -20.77 -4.38
N PHE A 48 -3.39 -20.66 -3.23
CA PHE A 48 -3.38 -21.74 -2.26
C PHE A 48 -4.74 -21.95 -1.61
N PHE A 49 -5.31 -20.93 -0.98
CA PHE A 49 -6.59 -21.06 -0.26
C PHE A 49 -7.69 -21.55 -1.21
N PHE A 50 -7.87 -20.88 -2.35
CA PHE A 50 -8.92 -21.24 -3.31
C PHE A 50 -8.78 -22.67 -3.83
N THR A 51 -7.56 -23.10 -4.17
CA THR A 51 -7.30 -24.46 -4.66
C THR A 51 -7.61 -25.50 -3.59
N PHE A 52 -7.06 -25.36 -2.39
CA PHE A 52 -7.27 -26.32 -1.31
C PHE A 52 -8.73 -26.42 -0.88
N PHE A 53 -9.40 -25.27 -0.72
CA PHE A 53 -10.82 -25.20 -0.38
C PHE A 53 -11.71 -25.86 -1.43
N THR A 54 -11.45 -25.59 -2.71
CA THR A 54 -12.28 -26.12 -3.78
C THR A 54 -12.05 -27.64 -3.93
N LEU A 55 -10.80 -28.09 -3.87
CA LEU A 55 -10.45 -29.51 -3.96
C LEU A 55 -10.99 -30.32 -2.78
N SER A 56 -10.89 -29.80 -1.55
CA SER A 56 -11.36 -30.53 -0.35
C SER A 56 -12.87 -30.77 -0.36
N SER A 57 -13.66 -29.84 -0.93
CA SER A 57 -15.12 -29.93 -0.92
C SER A 57 -15.70 -30.91 -1.94
N ASN A 58 -14.89 -31.43 -2.87
CA ASN A 58 -15.33 -32.36 -3.89
C ASN A 58 -14.92 -33.80 -3.56
N LYS A 59 -15.76 -34.75 -3.93
CA LYS A 59 -15.57 -36.19 -3.69
C LYS A 59 -14.52 -36.85 -4.61
N TYR A 60 -13.50 -36.12 -5.04
CA TYR A 60 -12.41 -36.68 -5.86
C TYR A 60 -11.38 -37.44 -5.02
N PHE A 61 -11.17 -36.97 -3.81
CA PHE A 61 -10.19 -37.52 -2.90
C PHE A 61 -10.87 -38.43 -1.86
N SER A 62 -10.09 -39.34 -1.27
CA SER A 62 -10.56 -40.07 -0.09
C SER A 62 -10.92 -39.09 1.04
N LYS A 63 -11.77 -39.53 1.97
CA LYS A 63 -12.18 -38.70 3.12
C LYS A 63 -10.98 -38.14 3.88
N ASP A 64 -9.94 -38.93 4.07
CA ASP A 64 -8.74 -38.53 4.82
C ASP A 64 -7.97 -37.42 4.10
N ILE A 65 -7.80 -37.55 2.78
CA ILE A 65 -7.15 -36.52 1.97
C ILE A 65 -8.02 -35.25 1.94
N ALA A 66 -9.34 -35.37 1.80
CA ALA A 66 -10.25 -34.25 1.83
C ALA A 66 -10.18 -33.49 3.17
N LEU A 67 -10.05 -34.21 4.30
CA LEU A 67 -9.86 -33.62 5.63
C LEU A 67 -8.56 -32.82 5.70
N ILE A 68 -7.46 -33.41 5.22
CA ILE A 68 -6.14 -32.76 5.21
C ILE A 68 -6.19 -31.48 4.38
N LEU A 69 -6.75 -31.54 3.15
CA LEU A 69 -6.88 -30.38 2.27
C LEU A 69 -7.76 -29.29 2.91
N TRP A 70 -8.84 -29.68 3.59
CA TRP A 70 -9.72 -28.74 4.29
C TRP A 70 -9.01 -28.05 5.46
N ASN A 71 -8.28 -28.80 6.29
CA ASN A 71 -7.50 -28.24 7.40
C ASN A 71 -6.42 -27.28 6.89
N ILE A 72 -5.70 -27.67 5.84
CA ILE A 72 -4.73 -26.80 5.15
C ILE A 72 -5.42 -25.53 4.64
N SER A 73 -6.61 -25.64 4.03
CA SER A 73 -7.36 -24.48 3.55
C SER A 73 -7.72 -23.51 4.68
N LEU A 74 -8.12 -23.99 5.85
CA LEU A 74 -8.42 -23.14 7.00
C LEU A 74 -7.18 -22.44 7.55
N ILE A 75 -6.03 -23.14 7.62
CA ILE A 75 -4.76 -22.53 8.04
C ILE A 75 -4.35 -21.42 7.07
N ILE A 76 -4.47 -21.67 5.75
CA ILE A 76 -4.13 -20.69 4.72
C ILE A 76 -5.12 -19.53 4.74
N TRP A 77 -6.40 -19.78 5.05
CA TRP A 77 -7.40 -18.72 5.25
C TRP A 77 -6.97 -17.76 6.36
N VAL A 78 -6.58 -18.28 7.53
CA VAL A 78 -6.09 -17.47 8.66
C VAL A 78 -4.92 -16.59 8.24
N ILE A 79 -3.94 -17.15 7.52
CA ILE A 79 -2.78 -16.40 7.00
C ILE A 79 -3.23 -15.33 6.00
N SER A 80 -4.13 -15.68 5.08
CA SER A 80 -4.59 -14.78 4.02
C SER A 80 -5.35 -13.58 4.58
N VAL A 81 -6.21 -13.79 5.57
CA VAL A 81 -6.96 -12.74 6.26
C VAL A 81 -6.01 -11.81 7.02
N ALA A 82 -4.97 -12.35 7.66
CA ALA A 82 -3.92 -11.55 8.28
C ALA A 82 -3.15 -10.69 7.27
N LEU A 83 -2.74 -11.28 6.13
CA LEU A 83 -2.08 -10.57 5.03
C LEU A 83 -2.98 -9.47 4.45
N LEU A 84 -4.27 -9.71 4.32
CA LEU A 84 -5.23 -8.73 3.80
C LEU A 84 -5.30 -7.52 4.72
N ASN A 85 -5.42 -7.75 6.03
CA ASN A 85 -5.42 -6.65 6.99
C ASN A 85 -4.07 -5.92 7.03
N ALA A 86 -2.95 -6.62 6.85
CA ALA A 86 -1.62 -6.00 6.77
C ALA A 86 -1.49 -5.13 5.51
N ALA A 87 -1.94 -5.59 4.35
CA ALA A 87 -1.95 -4.83 3.11
C ALA A 87 -2.85 -3.59 3.22
N HIS A 88 -4.04 -3.74 3.81
CA HIS A 88 -4.97 -2.64 4.05
C HIS A 88 -4.39 -1.60 5.03
N ALA A 89 -3.77 -2.05 6.12
CA ALA A 89 -3.08 -1.17 7.06
C ALA A 89 -1.93 -0.42 6.40
N PHE A 90 -1.15 -1.11 5.57
CA PHE A 90 -0.02 -0.53 4.88
C PHE A 90 -0.48 0.52 3.85
N ALA A 91 -1.54 0.24 3.10
CA ALA A 91 -2.10 1.19 2.14
C ALA A 91 -2.59 2.49 2.81
N ILE A 92 -3.25 2.39 3.96
CA ILE A 92 -3.82 3.56 4.66
C ILE A 92 -2.78 4.26 5.53
N GLU A 93 -2.15 3.55 6.46
CA GLU A 93 -1.39 4.22 7.50
C GLU A 93 0.09 4.30 7.15
N GLN A 94 0.60 3.44 6.26
CA GLN A 94 2.03 3.25 5.93
C GLN A 94 2.97 3.17 7.17
N LYS A 95 2.41 3.04 8.39
CA LYS A 95 3.11 3.17 9.69
C LYS A 95 3.63 1.80 10.12
N LYS A 96 4.64 1.83 11.01
CA LYS A 96 5.09 0.69 11.82
C LYS A 96 4.07 0.19 12.86
N ILE A 97 2.88 0.80 12.99
CA ILE A 97 1.85 0.38 13.98
C ILE A 97 1.14 -0.86 13.45
N ILE A 98 1.91 -1.94 13.42
CA ILE A 98 1.55 -3.29 13.00
C ILE A 98 1.42 -4.17 14.25
N ASN A 99 1.90 -3.73 15.42
CA ASN A 99 2.07 -4.57 16.60
C ASN A 99 0.75 -5.10 17.17
N LEU A 100 -0.26 -4.26 17.41
CA LEU A 100 -1.52 -4.71 18.01
C LEU A 100 -2.29 -5.65 17.07
N SER A 101 -2.44 -5.28 15.80
CA SER A 101 -3.10 -6.16 14.83
C SER A 101 -2.32 -7.46 14.68
N THR A 102 -1.01 -7.42 14.48
CA THR A 102 -0.19 -8.63 14.28
C THR A 102 -0.20 -9.53 15.51
N PHE A 103 -0.17 -8.96 16.71
CA PHE A 103 -0.34 -9.71 17.95
C PHE A 103 -1.69 -10.44 17.96
N LEU A 104 -2.79 -9.75 17.67
CA LEU A 104 -4.12 -10.35 17.63
C LEU A 104 -4.24 -11.44 16.55
N TYR A 105 -3.71 -11.23 15.34
CA TYR A 105 -3.70 -12.24 14.28
C TYR A 105 -2.83 -13.45 14.64
N SER A 106 -1.67 -13.22 15.27
CA SER A 106 -0.78 -14.32 15.70
C SER A 106 -1.41 -15.12 16.84
N PHE A 107 -2.04 -14.44 17.79
CA PHE A 107 -2.72 -15.06 18.93
C PHE A 107 -3.95 -15.86 18.51
N LEU A 108 -4.90 -15.22 17.82
CA LEU A 108 -6.11 -15.88 17.31
C LEU A 108 -5.78 -16.93 16.26
N GLY A 109 -4.80 -16.68 15.40
CA GLY A 109 -4.33 -17.64 14.41
C GLY A 109 -3.70 -18.88 15.05
N GLY A 110 -2.84 -18.68 16.05
CA GLY A 110 -2.23 -19.77 16.82
C GLY A 110 -3.27 -20.65 17.52
N ILE A 111 -4.27 -20.04 18.17
CA ILE A 111 -5.40 -20.76 18.77
C ILE A 111 -6.13 -21.61 17.72
N ASN A 112 -6.47 -21.02 16.56
CA ASN A 112 -7.16 -21.74 15.49
C ASN A 112 -6.33 -22.93 14.97
N VAL A 113 -5.02 -22.75 14.75
CA VAL A 113 -4.15 -23.84 14.28
C VAL A 113 -4.10 -24.98 15.29
N VAL A 114 -3.90 -24.67 16.58
CA VAL A 114 -3.86 -25.71 17.64
C VAL A 114 -5.18 -26.47 17.71
N LEU A 115 -6.31 -25.75 17.70
CA LEU A 115 -7.65 -26.37 17.77
C LEU A 115 -8.00 -27.19 16.52
N LEU A 116 -7.45 -26.85 15.35
CA LEU A 116 -7.62 -27.63 14.12
C LEU A 116 -6.84 -28.94 14.16
N LEU A 117 -5.64 -28.93 14.76
CA LEU A 117 -4.78 -30.11 14.88
C LEU A 117 -5.24 -31.08 15.97
N SER A 118 -6.14 -30.65 16.86
CA SER A 118 -6.77 -31.54 17.84
C SER A 118 -7.54 -32.67 17.15
N PRO A 119 -7.45 -33.92 17.66
CA PRO A 119 -8.27 -35.03 17.17
C PRO A 119 -9.75 -34.68 17.30
N ASP A 120 -10.56 -35.19 16.35
CA ASP A 120 -12.02 -35.00 16.30
C ASP A 120 -12.46 -33.53 16.27
N SER A 121 -11.64 -32.63 15.71
CA SER A 121 -12.02 -31.22 15.54
C SER A 121 -13.12 -31.05 14.49
N ILE A 122 -13.06 -31.84 13.41
CA ILE A 122 -13.94 -31.75 12.25
C ILE A 122 -14.42 -33.14 11.84
N LYS A 123 -15.73 -33.30 11.69
CA LYS A 123 -16.39 -34.50 11.15
C LYS A 123 -16.75 -34.28 9.68
N ILE A 124 -16.42 -35.28 8.86
CA ILE A 124 -16.80 -35.28 7.44
C ILE A 124 -18.12 -36.02 7.26
N ILE A 125 -19.09 -35.35 6.66
CA ILE A 125 -20.28 -35.99 6.10
C ILE A 125 -20.10 -36.10 4.60
N GLN A 126 -20.36 -37.30 4.08
CA GLN A 126 -20.29 -37.58 2.66
C GLN A 126 -21.68 -37.48 2.06
N GLU A 127 -21.86 -36.52 1.15
CA GLU A 127 -23.02 -36.42 0.29
C GLU A 127 -22.72 -37.09 -1.06
N GLU A 128 -23.68 -37.09 -1.99
CA GLU A 128 -23.54 -37.79 -3.28
C GLU A 128 -22.26 -37.39 -4.03
N ASN A 129 -22.01 -36.07 -4.15
CA ASN A 129 -20.89 -35.52 -4.92
C ASN A 129 -19.95 -34.60 -4.13
N ASN A 130 -20.28 -34.29 -2.87
CA ASN A 130 -19.54 -33.31 -2.06
C ASN A 130 -19.24 -33.86 -0.67
N TYR A 131 -18.25 -33.23 -0.02
CA TYR A 131 -18.02 -33.34 1.40
C TYR A 131 -18.53 -32.10 2.12
N SER A 132 -19.23 -32.32 3.23
CA SER A 132 -19.56 -31.28 4.21
C SER A 132 -18.73 -31.48 5.49
N PHE A 133 -18.20 -30.38 6.02
CA PHE A 133 -17.23 -30.39 7.11
C PHE A 133 -17.87 -29.75 8.35
N ILE A 134 -18.33 -30.58 9.28
CA ILE A 134 -18.98 -30.11 10.50
C ILE A 134 -17.93 -29.97 11.60
N PHE A 135 -17.82 -28.78 12.17
CA PHE A 135 -16.99 -28.54 13.36
C PHE A 135 -17.62 -29.27 14.56
N GLN A 136 -16.93 -30.29 15.06
CA GLN A 136 -17.31 -30.94 16.32
C GLN A 136 -16.81 -30.12 17.52
N ASN A 137 -15.63 -29.51 17.39
CA ASN A 137 -15.14 -28.56 18.36
C ASN A 137 -15.73 -27.17 18.09
N PHE A 138 -16.70 -26.75 18.89
CA PHE A 138 -17.31 -25.43 18.82
C PHE A 138 -16.27 -24.30 18.90
N HIS A 139 -15.20 -24.48 19.68
CA HIS A 139 -14.18 -23.44 19.84
C HIS A 139 -13.45 -23.14 18.53
N THR A 140 -13.19 -24.14 17.69
CA THR A 140 -12.53 -23.93 16.38
C THR A 140 -13.37 -23.02 15.49
N LEU A 141 -14.67 -23.29 15.39
CA LEU A 141 -15.60 -22.45 14.64
C LEU A 141 -15.68 -21.04 15.26
N PHE A 142 -15.83 -20.96 16.58
CA PHE A 142 -15.95 -19.70 17.31
C PHE A 142 -14.74 -18.78 17.10
N PHE A 143 -13.51 -19.28 17.27
CA PHE A 143 -12.30 -18.48 17.08
C PHE A 143 -12.04 -18.14 15.60
N THR A 144 -12.47 -18.97 14.66
CA THR A 144 -12.41 -18.64 13.22
C THR A 144 -13.36 -17.48 12.90
N LEU A 145 -14.58 -17.51 13.44
CA LEU A 145 -15.56 -16.43 13.26
C LEU A 145 -15.11 -15.12 13.91
N ILE A 146 -14.52 -15.18 15.12
CA ILE A 146 -13.93 -14.00 15.77
C ILE A 146 -12.82 -13.40 14.90
N LEU A 147 -11.94 -14.22 14.33
CA LEU A 147 -10.88 -13.75 13.45
C LEU A 147 -11.45 -13.02 12.21
N ASN A 148 -12.50 -13.57 11.62
CA ASN A 148 -13.18 -12.97 10.47
C ASN A 148 -13.82 -11.62 10.85
N ILE A 149 -14.56 -11.56 11.96
CA ILE A 149 -15.21 -10.35 12.45
C ILE A 149 -14.19 -9.27 12.80
N THR A 150 -13.13 -9.62 13.53
CA THR A 150 -12.06 -8.68 13.91
C THR A 150 -11.37 -8.08 12.69
N THR A 151 -11.22 -8.86 11.61
CA THR A 151 -10.67 -8.36 10.34
C THR A 151 -11.56 -7.30 9.71
N ILE A 152 -12.86 -7.59 9.59
CA ILE A 152 -13.81 -6.61 9.02
C ILE A 152 -13.83 -5.35 9.87
N ILE A 153 -13.86 -5.48 11.20
CA ILE A 153 -13.83 -4.35 12.13
C ILE A 153 -12.56 -3.52 11.94
N PHE A 154 -11.37 -4.16 11.88
CA PHE A 154 -10.12 -3.41 11.72
C PHE A 154 -9.98 -2.74 10.36
N MET A 155 -10.38 -3.41 9.27
CA MET A 155 -10.38 -2.79 7.95
C MET A 155 -11.32 -1.58 7.93
N THR A 156 -12.54 -1.74 8.43
CA THR A 156 -13.55 -0.67 8.44
C THR A 156 -13.15 0.49 9.36
N HIS A 157 -12.70 0.19 10.58
CA HIS A 157 -12.27 1.21 11.54
C HIS A 157 -11.09 2.02 11.01
N ARG A 158 -10.07 1.37 10.43
CA ARG A 158 -8.91 2.06 9.82
C ARG A 158 -9.33 2.94 8.64
N TYR A 159 -10.26 2.48 7.82
CA TYR A 159 -10.80 3.26 6.70
C TYR A 159 -11.52 4.51 7.21
N ILE A 160 -12.48 4.36 8.12
CA ILE A 160 -13.29 5.48 8.64
C ILE A 160 -12.41 6.48 9.38
N ARG A 161 -11.51 6.00 10.26
CA ARG A 161 -10.64 6.88 11.06
C ARG A 161 -9.72 7.75 10.21
N ASN A 162 -9.28 7.26 9.05
CA ASN A 162 -8.35 7.96 8.17
C ASN A 162 -9.03 8.64 6.98
N LEU A 163 -10.37 8.67 6.93
CA LEU A 163 -11.12 9.22 5.82
C LEU A 163 -10.85 10.72 5.61
N SER A 164 -10.66 11.48 6.69
CA SER A 164 -10.26 12.90 6.65
C SER A 164 -8.80 13.11 6.23
N ASN A 165 -7.95 12.08 6.39
CA ASN A 165 -6.53 12.16 6.06
C ASN A 165 -6.25 11.85 4.59
N PHE A 166 -7.18 11.20 3.89
CA PHE A 166 -7.02 10.88 2.48
C PHE A 166 -6.90 12.14 1.62
N ARG A 167 -5.79 12.25 0.89
CA ARG A 167 -5.55 13.40 0.01
C ARG A 167 -6.40 13.34 -1.25
N ASP A 168 -6.50 12.15 -1.87
CA ASP A 168 -7.27 11.94 -3.10
C ASP A 168 -8.53 11.11 -2.82
N LYS A 169 -9.70 11.75 -3.01
CA LYS A 169 -11.00 11.09 -2.90
C LYS A 169 -11.15 9.93 -3.88
N LYS A 170 -10.54 10.00 -5.07
CA LYS A 170 -10.64 8.95 -6.10
C LYS A 170 -9.86 7.69 -5.70
N SER A 171 -8.71 7.87 -5.06
CA SER A 171 -7.91 6.79 -4.46
C SER A 171 -8.56 6.22 -3.21
N SER A 172 -9.17 7.06 -2.35
CA SER A 172 -9.99 6.58 -1.22
C SER A 172 -11.14 5.69 -1.70
N LEU A 173 -11.89 6.14 -2.73
CA LEU A 173 -12.98 5.37 -3.32
C LEU A 173 -12.48 4.02 -3.86
N SER A 174 -11.30 4.01 -4.46
CA SER A 174 -10.68 2.79 -5.00
C SER A 174 -10.34 1.78 -3.91
N LEU A 175 -9.82 2.24 -2.76
CA LEU A 175 -9.58 1.38 -1.62
C LEU A 175 -10.89 0.86 -1.01
N MET A 176 -11.92 1.70 -0.93
CA MET A 176 -13.27 1.29 -0.51
C MET A 176 -13.86 0.21 -1.44
N LEU A 177 -13.70 0.37 -2.76
CA LEU A 177 -14.11 -0.60 -3.78
C LEU A 177 -13.39 -1.94 -3.66
N LEU A 178 -12.23 -2.01 -2.99
CA LEU A 178 -11.57 -3.26 -2.64
C LEU A 178 -12.07 -3.81 -1.30
N SER A 179 -12.15 -2.95 -0.27
CA SER A 179 -12.49 -3.38 1.10
C SER A 179 -13.92 -3.94 1.22
N ILE A 180 -14.88 -3.41 0.47
CA ILE A 180 -16.28 -3.89 0.50
C ILE A 180 -16.39 -5.33 -0.04
N PRO A 181 -15.93 -5.66 -1.27
CA PRO A 181 -15.93 -7.03 -1.77
C PRO A 181 -15.20 -8.03 -0.86
N PHE A 182 -14.05 -7.66 -0.31
CA PHE A 182 -13.34 -8.54 0.63
C PHE A 182 -14.13 -8.78 1.91
N SER A 183 -14.76 -7.74 2.48
CA SER A 183 -15.61 -7.90 3.67
C SER A 183 -16.82 -8.80 3.38
N TYR A 184 -17.44 -8.63 2.21
CA TYR A 184 -18.52 -9.49 1.74
C TYR A 184 -18.08 -10.96 1.59
N LEU A 185 -16.89 -11.22 1.05
CA LEU A 185 -16.34 -12.58 0.99
C LEU A 185 -16.14 -13.21 2.36
N ILE A 186 -15.59 -12.47 3.31
CA ILE A 186 -15.37 -12.94 4.68
C ILE A 186 -16.72 -13.29 5.34
N ILE A 187 -17.77 -12.48 5.10
CA ILE A 187 -19.12 -12.73 5.62
C ILE A 187 -19.71 -14.00 4.99
N ILE A 188 -19.69 -14.14 3.67
CA ILE A 188 -20.24 -15.36 3.02
C ILE A 188 -19.48 -16.59 3.47
N TYR A 189 -18.16 -16.52 3.56
CA TYR A 189 -17.36 -17.64 4.04
C TYR A 189 -17.75 -18.03 5.47
N SER A 190 -17.95 -17.04 6.34
CA SER A 190 -18.41 -17.27 7.72
C SER A 190 -19.79 -17.93 7.77
N ILE A 191 -20.73 -17.50 6.93
CA ILE A 191 -22.05 -18.13 6.80
C ILE A 191 -21.91 -19.57 6.28
N PHE A 192 -21.01 -19.80 5.32
CA PHE A 192 -20.71 -21.15 4.81
C PHE A 192 -20.15 -22.05 5.92
N LEU A 193 -19.21 -21.58 6.74
CA LEU A 193 -18.65 -22.37 7.83
C LEU A 193 -19.71 -22.83 8.83
N ILE A 194 -20.71 -21.97 9.11
CA ILE A 194 -21.82 -22.28 10.03
C ILE A 194 -22.81 -23.27 9.41
N THR A 195 -23.19 -23.04 8.15
CA THR A 195 -24.31 -23.77 7.52
C THR A 195 -23.89 -25.02 6.76
N GLN A 196 -22.65 -25.08 6.27
CA GLN A 196 -22.13 -26.08 5.34
C GLN A 196 -23.00 -26.27 4.08
N ASN A 197 -23.77 -25.24 3.71
CA ASN A 197 -24.74 -25.34 2.62
C ASN A 197 -24.08 -25.25 1.24
N ILE A 198 -24.41 -26.17 0.35
CA ILE A 198 -23.88 -26.25 -1.02
C ILE A 198 -24.15 -24.99 -1.87
N PHE A 199 -25.31 -24.37 -1.72
CA PHE A 199 -25.66 -23.14 -2.41
C PHE A 199 -24.75 -21.99 -1.98
N ILE A 200 -24.52 -21.85 -0.66
CA ILE A 200 -23.66 -20.82 -0.10
C ILE A 200 -22.20 -21.05 -0.50
N LYS A 201 -21.76 -22.31 -0.58
CA LYS A 201 -20.44 -22.67 -1.14
C LYS A 201 -20.27 -22.16 -2.57
N ASN A 202 -21.25 -22.42 -3.44
CA ASN A 202 -21.16 -22.03 -4.84
C ASN A 202 -21.24 -20.50 -5.00
N LEU A 203 -22.09 -19.84 -4.21
CA LEU A 203 -22.14 -18.38 -4.14
C LEU A 203 -20.77 -17.81 -3.73
N TYR A 204 -20.16 -18.38 -2.69
CA TYR A 204 -18.83 -18.00 -2.22
C TYR A 204 -17.78 -18.11 -3.34
N LEU A 205 -17.71 -19.25 -4.03
CA LEU A 205 -16.73 -19.48 -5.09
C LEU A 205 -16.88 -18.47 -6.26
N LEU A 206 -18.12 -18.15 -6.63
CA LEU A 206 -18.39 -17.19 -7.70
C LEU A 206 -18.06 -15.75 -7.27
N SER A 207 -18.50 -15.34 -6.08
CA SER A 207 -18.14 -14.05 -5.49
C SER A 207 -16.63 -13.90 -5.36
N TYR A 208 -15.95 -14.99 -5.00
CA TYR A 208 -14.50 -15.03 -4.83
C TYR A 208 -13.79 -14.67 -6.14
N LEU A 209 -14.15 -15.30 -7.26
CA LEU A 209 -13.53 -15.02 -8.56
C LEU A 209 -13.80 -13.58 -9.02
N ILE A 210 -15.01 -13.07 -8.80
CA ILE A 210 -15.34 -11.67 -9.10
C ILE A 210 -14.43 -10.73 -8.31
N CYS A 211 -14.26 -10.99 -7.01
CA CYS A 211 -13.38 -10.20 -6.15
C CYS A 211 -11.90 -10.29 -6.59
N LEU A 212 -11.45 -11.46 -7.02
CA LEU A 212 -10.09 -11.66 -7.53
C LEU A 212 -9.84 -10.84 -8.81
N ILE A 213 -10.79 -10.87 -9.76
CA ILE A 213 -10.74 -10.07 -10.99
C ILE A 213 -10.72 -8.58 -10.67
N LEU A 214 -11.59 -8.13 -9.77
CA LEU A 214 -11.64 -6.74 -9.34
C LEU A 214 -10.33 -6.32 -8.67
N SER A 215 -9.78 -7.16 -7.79
CA SER A 215 -8.50 -6.90 -7.12
C SER A 215 -7.35 -6.79 -8.12
N PHE A 216 -7.28 -7.72 -9.07
CA PHE A 216 -6.31 -7.68 -10.16
C PHE A 216 -6.43 -6.40 -11.00
N TYR A 217 -7.64 -6.03 -11.41
CA TYR A 217 -7.88 -4.80 -12.17
C TYR A 217 -7.42 -3.55 -11.39
N MET A 218 -7.73 -3.46 -10.11
CA MET A 218 -7.38 -2.30 -9.29
C MET A 218 -5.87 -2.20 -9.05
N ILE A 219 -5.20 -3.31 -8.76
CA ILE A 219 -3.76 -3.36 -8.54
C ILE A 219 -2.98 -2.99 -9.81
N THR A 220 -3.45 -3.44 -10.98
CA THR A 220 -2.81 -3.13 -12.27
C THR A 220 -3.06 -1.69 -12.73
N LYS A 221 -4.29 -1.20 -12.62
CA LYS A 221 -4.64 0.15 -13.10
C LYS A 221 -4.30 1.27 -12.13
N ARG A 222 -4.26 0.99 -10.83
CA ARG A 222 -3.98 1.98 -9.77
C ARG A 222 -2.97 1.46 -8.75
N PRO A 223 -1.72 1.18 -9.17
CA PRO A 223 -0.66 0.81 -8.23
C PRO A 223 -0.35 1.93 -7.23
N SER A 224 -0.77 3.17 -7.53
CA SER A 224 -0.57 4.31 -6.65
C SER A 224 -1.39 4.33 -5.36
N LEU A 225 -2.38 3.43 -5.24
CA LEU A 225 -3.13 3.23 -4.00
C LEU A 225 -2.21 2.94 -2.81
N PHE A 226 -1.03 2.35 -3.03
CA PHE A 226 -0.13 1.98 -1.94
C PHE A 226 0.82 3.09 -1.48
N PHE A 227 0.88 4.23 -2.17
CA PHE A 227 1.78 5.32 -1.77
C PHE A 227 1.13 6.71 -1.73
N GLU A 228 0.01 6.96 -2.42
CA GLU A 228 -0.62 8.30 -2.52
C GLU A 228 -1.68 8.58 -1.46
N LEU A 229 -2.28 7.54 -0.84
CA LEU A 229 -3.49 7.70 -0.03
C LEU A 229 -3.33 8.73 1.09
N THR A 230 -2.22 8.65 1.83
CA THR A 230 -1.94 9.57 2.95
C THR A 230 -0.65 10.35 2.80
N ASN A 231 0.17 10.08 1.76
CA ASN A 231 1.44 10.78 1.60
C ASN A 231 1.21 12.18 1.01
N ARG A 232 1.70 13.21 1.70
CA ARG A 232 1.55 14.63 1.34
C ARG A 232 2.92 15.24 1.17
N ILE A 233 3.12 15.95 0.07
CA ILE A 233 4.20 16.92 -0.06
C ILE A 233 3.58 18.26 0.34
N TYR A 234 4.25 19.01 1.21
CA TYR A 234 3.77 20.29 1.69
C TYR A 234 4.40 21.43 0.89
N ASN A 235 5.73 21.44 0.86
CA ASN A 235 6.51 22.50 0.25
C ASN A 235 7.67 21.94 -0.54
N PHE A 236 8.01 22.64 -1.61
CA PHE A 236 9.19 22.40 -2.43
C PHE A 236 9.90 23.72 -2.62
N ILE A 237 11.16 23.76 -2.22
CA ILE A 237 11.95 24.98 -2.13
C ILE A 237 13.28 24.73 -2.84
N VAL A 238 13.64 25.65 -3.73
CA VAL A 238 14.95 25.69 -4.37
C VAL A 238 15.65 26.94 -3.89
N PHE A 239 16.86 26.80 -3.37
CA PHE A 239 17.66 27.93 -2.90
C PHE A 239 19.12 27.79 -3.30
N HIS A 240 19.79 28.93 -3.45
CA HIS A 240 21.22 28.99 -3.68
C HIS A 240 21.98 28.90 -2.35
N LYS A 241 23.27 28.49 -2.39
CA LYS A 241 24.14 28.40 -1.20
C LYS A 241 24.23 29.69 -0.39
N SER A 242 23.98 30.84 -1.01
CA SER A 242 23.94 32.15 -0.34
C SER A 242 22.70 32.35 0.54
N GLY A 243 21.78 31.38 0.57
CA GLY A 243 20.48 31.51 1.24
C GLY A 243 19.42 32.19 0.38
N LEU A 244 19.74 32.58 -0.87
CA LEU A 244 18.76 33.17 -1.78
C LEU A 244 17.74 32.12 -2.22
N LEU A 245 16.47 32.42 -2.02
CA LEU A 245 15.37 31.63 -2.54
C LEU A 245 15.25 31.80 -4.07
N LEU A 246 15.48 30.72 -4.82
CA LEU A 246 15.35 30.71 -6.28
C LEU A 246 13.93 30.36 -6.71
N TYR A 247 13.26 29.47 -5.98
CA TYR A 247 11.88 29.09 -6.28
C TYR A 247 11.21 28.45 -5.06
N SER A 248 9.90 28.64 -4.91
CA SER A 248 9.12 27.89 -3.92
C SER A 248 7.70 27.61 -4.39
N TYR A 249 7.28 26.38 -4.14
CA TYR A 249 5.96 25.88 -4.49
C TYR A 249 5.32 25.21 -3.28
N ASN A 250 4.07 25.58 -3.01
CA ASN A 250 3.27 24.98 -1.95
C ASN A 250 2.27 24.02 -2.60
N PHE A 251 2.43 22.73 -2.32
CA PHE A 251 1.62 21.65 -2.88
C PHE A 251 0.18 21.63 -2.32
N GLU A 252 -0.06 22.22 -1.14
CA GLU A 252 -1.40 22.30 -0.52
C GLU A 252 -2.28 23.41 -1.08
N THR A 253 -1.66 24.51 -1.54
CA THR A 253 -2.37 25.66 -2.12
C THR A 253 -2.30 25.68 -3.64
N GLY A 254 -1.37 24.90 -4.24
CA GLY A 254 -1.08 24.93 -5.67
C GLY A 254 -0.45 26.24 -6.16
N LYS A 255 -0.08 27.14 -5.23
CA LYS A 255 0.42 28.47 -5.51
C LYS A 255 1.95 28.51 -5.47
N GLU A 256 2.51 29.26 -6.39
CA GLU A 256 3.87 29.78 -6.28
C GLU A 256 3.85 30.88 -5.23
N GLY A 257 4.82 30.89 -4.31
CA GLY A 257 4.74 31.79 -3.16
C GLY A 257 6.08 32.37 -2.75
N VAL A 258 6.26 33.68 -2.99
CA VAL A 258 7.29 34.50 -2.34
C VAL A 258 6.97 34.74 -0.85
N ASP A 259 5.73 34.47 -0.43
CA ASP A 259 5.27 34.58 0.96
C ASP A 259 4.78 33.24 1.49
N SER A 260 5.56 32.59 2.35
CA SER A 260 5.04 31.56 3.25
C SER A 260 5.60 31.82 4.64
N PHE A 261 4.70 31.89 5.63
CA PHE A 261 4.99 32.16 7.05
C PHE A 261 6.04 31.20 7.66
N LEU A 262 6.34 30.09 6.98
CA LEU A 262 7.34 29.08 7.34
C LEU A 262 8.79 29.47 6.98
N LYS A 263 9.00 30.61 6.30
CA LYS A 263 10.32 30.99 5.76
C LYS A 263 11.36 31.31 6.82
N GLY A 264 11.04 32.08 7.85
CA GLY A 264 12.05 32.56 8.81
C GLY A 264 12.79 31.43 9.52
N PRO A 265 12.12 30.59 10.32
CA PRO A 265 12.79 29.55 11.11
C PRO A 265 13.43 28.45 10.25
N ILE A 266 12.79 28.05 9.14
CA ILE A 266 13.29 27.00 8.25
C ILE A 266 14.48 27.51 7.43
N LEU A 267 14.44 28.72 6.87
CA LEU A 267 15.60 29.31 6.16
C LEU A 267 16.75 29.63 7.12
N ILE A 268 16.48 30.03 8.37
CA ILE A 268 17.50 30.23 9.41
C ILE A 268 18.14 28.88 9.78
N GLY A 269 17.34 27.85 10.02
CA GLY A 269 17.83 26.50 10.27
C GLY A 269 18.65 25.95 9.10
N ILE A 270 18.16 26.13 7.87
CA ILE A 270 18.84 25.71 6.63
C ILE A 270 20.11 26.50 6.38
N SER A 271 20.13 27.82 6.62
CA SER A 271 21.35 28.63 6.47
C SER A 271 22.41 28.20 7.47
N HIS A 272 22.00 27.89 8.71
CA HIS A 272 22.87 27.32 9.73
C HIS A 272 23.35 25.90 9.39
N ILE A 273 22.55 25.12 8.67
CA ILE A 273 22.93 23.80 8.16
C ILE A 273 23.92 23.94 7.00
N LEU A 274 23.62 24.74 5.97
CA LEU A 274 24.51 24.93 4.82
C LEU A 274 25.86 25.54 5.20
N SER A 275 25.89 26.48 6.15
CA SER A 275 27.12 27.10 6.62
C SER A 275 28.03 26.13 7.37
N ASN A 276 27.48 25.07 7.95
CA ASN A 276 28.20 24.08 8.76
C ASN A 276 28.47 22.75 8.01
N PHE A 277 27.76 22.47 6.92
CA PHE A 277 27.77 21.15 6.25
C PHE A 277 28.21 21.17 4.78
N ALA A 278 28.72 22.30 4.27
CA ALA A 278 29.21 22.43 2.88
C ALA A 278 30.21 21.33 2.45
N ASP A 279 30.95 20.74 3.40
CA ASP A 279 31.98 19.74 3.14
C ASP A 279 31.59 18.27 3.48
N LYS A 280 30.36 17.98 3.94
CA LYS A 280 29.97 16.62 4.37
C LYS A 280 28.61 16.18 3.83
N LYS A 281 28.63 15.51 2.67
CA LYS A 281 27.47 14.89 2.01
C LYS A 281 26.70 13.88 2.88
N GLU A 282 27.30 13.33 3.93
CA GLU A 282 26.78 12.14 4.61
C GLU A 282 25.90 12.39 5.85
N GLN A 283 25.79 13.64 6.36
CA GLN A 283 25.13 13.88 7.67
C GLN A 283 23.76 14.56 7.63
N LEU A 284 23.21 14.85 6.44
CA LEU A 284 21.93 15.56 6.29
C LEU A 284 20.68 14.68 6.37
N ASN A 285 20.84 13.35 6.48
CA ASN A 285 19.74 12.37 6.56
C ASN A 285 18.97 12.35 7.90
N LEU A 286 19.20 13.31 8.81
CA LEU A 286 18.77 13.22 10.23
C LEU A 286 17.85 14.33 10.75
N LEU A 287 17.37 15.25 9.91
CA LEU A 287 16.33 16.20 10.32
C LEU A 287 14.94 15.55 10.22
N LYS A 288 14.62 14.72 11.20
CA LYS A 288 13.22 14.32 11.47
C LYS A 288 12.60 15.33 12.41
N MET A 289 11.61 16.08 11.92
CA MET A 289 10.62 16.68 12.83
C MET A 289 9.59 15.60 13.13
N GLU A 290 8.99 15.59 14.32
CA GLU A 290 8.20 14.43 14.82
C GLU A 290 7.11 13.91 13.87
N GLU A 291 6.61 14.75 12.96
CA GLU A 291 5.57 14.41 11.98
C GLU A 291 5.92 14.71 10.52
N LEU A 292 7.13 15.24 10.24
CA LEU A 292 7.56 15.67 8.89
C LEU A 292 8.95 15.12 8.56
N ASP A 293 9.05 14.52 7.37
CA ASP A 293 10.31 14.16 6.75
C ASP A 293 10.77 15.26 5.80
N ILE A 294 12.07 15.52 5.80
CA ILE A 294 12.70 16.49 4.90
C ILE A 294 13.58 15.72 3.91
N VAL A 295 13.35 15.95 2.62
CA VAL A 295 14.26 15.52 1.55
C VAL A 295 15.11 16.71 1.17
N PHE A 296 16.40 16.61 1.48
CA PHE A 296 17.39 17.64 1.21
C PHE A 296 18.45 17.11 0.25
N GLU A 297 18.63 17.77 -0.89
CA GLU A 297 19.62 17.41 -1.90
C GLU A 297 20.37 18.66 -2.36
N TYR A 298 21.70 18.56 -2.50
CA TYR A 298 22.57 19.69 -2.81
C TYR A 298 23.43 19.42 -4.05
N ASP A 299 23.45 20.38 -4.97
CA ASP A 299 24.29 20.36 -6.17
C ASP A 299 25.57 21.19 -5.93
N ASN A 300 26.69 20.49 -5.75
CA ASN A 300 28.00 21.13 -5.57
C ASN A 300 28.45 21.92 -6.81
N LYS A 301 28.08 21.49 -8.02
CA LYS A 301 28.54 22.07 -9.28
C LYS A 301 27.88 23.43 -9.54
N PHE A 302 26.60 23.54 -9.24
CA PHE A 302 25.82 24.77 -9.45
C PHE A 302 25.46 25.51 -8.17
N SER A 303 25.96 25.05 -7.01
CA SER A 303 25.85 25.73 -5.72
C SER A 303 24.41 26.01 -5.27
N TYR A 304 23.46 25.13 -5.57
CA TYR A 304 22.07 25.25 -5.13
C TYR A 304 21.60 23.97 -4.44
N ALA A 305 20.52 24.07 -3.69
CA ALA A 305 19.90 22.96 -3.00
C ALA A 305 18.38 22.92 -3.21
N ILE A 306 17.84 21.74 -2.97
CA ILE A 306 16.41 21.49 -2.92
C ILE A 306 16.05 21.01 -1.53
N LEU A 307 14.99 21.60 -1.01
CA LEU A 307 14.32 21.16 0.20
C LEU A 307 12.87 20.84 -0.12
N LEU A 308 12.50 19.58 0.05
CA LEU A 308 11.14 19.10 -0.08
C LEU A 308 10.67 18.64 1.30
N ILE A 309 9.59 19.24 1.78
CA ILE A 309 8.95 18.90 3.05
C ILE A 309 7.77 17.99 2.75
N THR A 310 7.76 16.81 3.34
CA THR A 310 6.70 15.80 3.17
C THR A 310 6.35 15.19 4.51
N ASN A 311 5.15 14.64 4.66
CA ASN A 311 4.87 13.88 5.88
C ASN A 311 5.66 12.56 5.89
N ARG A 312 6.02 12.01 4.72
CA ARG A 312 6.86 10.80 4.60
C ARG A 312 7.73 10.75 3.35
N LYS A 313 9.02 10.53 3.57
CA LYS A 313 9.98 10.22 2.52
C LYS A 313 9.71 8.84 1.91
N ASN A 314 9.76 8.74 0.58
CA ASN A 314 9.74 7.47 -0.15
C ASN A 314 10.61 7.55 -1.41
N SER A 315 10.88 6.39 -2.03
CA SER A 315 11.76 6.33 -3.21
C SER A 315 11.21 7.03 -4.45
N ILE A 316 9.89 7.27 -4.54
CA ILE A 316 9.30 8.03 -5.64
C ILE A 316 9.62 9.52 -5.47
N ILE A 317 9.48 10.05 -4.26
CA ILE A 317 9.82 11.44 -3.93
C ILE A 317 11.32 11.68 -4.16
N GLU A 318 12.18 10.78 -3.67
CA GLU A 318 13.64 10.88 -3.88
C GLU A 318 14.02 10.88 -5.36
N LYS A 319 13.50 9.90 -6.14
CA LYS A 319 13.71 9.86 -7.60
C LYS A 319 13.15 11.12 -8.28
N GLY A 320 12.02 11.63 -7.82
CA GLY A 320 11.40 12.86 -8.31
C GLY A 320 12.30 14.07 -8.09
N VAL A 321 12.89 14.22 -6.89
CA VAL A 321 13.85 15.29 -6.57
C VAL A 321 15.10 15.18 -7.43
N GLN A 322 15.67 13.98 -7.59
CA GLN A 322 16.86 13.76 -8.43
C GLN A 322 16.61 14.11 -9.91
N ARG A 323 15.47 13.67 -10.46
CA ARG A 323 15.07 14.01 -11.84
C ARG A 323 14.80 15.51 -12.00
N PHE A 324 14.14 16.11 -11.02
CA PHE A 324 13.96 17.56 -10.99
C PHE A 324 15.32 18.27 -11.01
N MET A 325 16.27 17.87 -10.16
CA MET A 325 17.58 18.52 -10.09
C MET A 325 18.33 18.44 -11.42
N ALA A 326 18.35 17.26 -12.06
CA ALA A 326 19.00 17.08 -13.35
C ALA A 326 18.43 18.03 -14.40
N LYS A 327 17.09 18.07 -14.54
CA LYS A 327 16.42 18.92 -15.53
C LYS A 327 16.51 20.41 -15.19
N PHE A 328 16.39 20.76 -13.91
CA PHE A 328 16.51 22.15 -13.44
C PHE A 328 17.91 22.70 -13.68
N SER A 329 18.95 21.91 -13.41
CA SER A 329 20.34 22.26 -13.71
C SER A 329 20.59 22.43 -15.19
N GLU A 330 20.03 21.56 -16.02
CA GLU A 330 20.16 21.64 -17.48
C GLU A 330 19.53 22.92 -18.03
N LEU A 331 18.28 23.21 -17.66
CA LEU A 331 17.54 24.36 -18.17
C LEU A 331 18.04 25.70 -17.63
N ASN A 332 18.58 25.74 -16.41
CA ASN A 332 18.99 26.98 -15.75
C ASN A 332 20.51 27.13 -15.61
N LYS A 333 21.29 26.32 -16.33
CA LYS A 333 22.75 26.25 -16.22
C LYS A 333 23.42 27.62 -16.26
N GLU A 334 23.10 28.44 -17.25
CA GLU A 334 23.72 29.76 -17.45
C GLU A 334 23.38 30.71 -16.29
N ASN A 335 22.12 30.72 -15.86
CA ASN A 335 21.66 31.56 -14.75
C ASN A 335 22.30 31.14 -13.42
N LEU A 336 22.45 29.83 -13.17
CA LEU A 336 23.11 29.30 -11.98
C LEU A 336 24.62 29.61 -11.97
N ILE A 337 25.27 29.57 -13.13
CA ILE A 337 26.68 29.98 -13.29
C ILE A 337 26.82 31.50 -13.06
N GLU A 338 25.91 32.32 -13.57
CA GLU A 338 25.94 33.77 -13.36
C GLU A 338 25.80 34.13 -11.87
N ILE A 339 24.90 33.47 -11.14
CA ILE A 339 24.68 33.68 -9.70
C ILE A 339 25.90 33.25 -8.87
N SER A 340 26.59 32.18 -9.27
CA SER A 340 27.75 31.67 -8.54
C SER A 340 29.02 32.49 -8.77
N ASN A 341 29.13 33.19 -9.91
CA ASN A 341 30.32 33.92 -10.33
C ASN A 341 30.22 35.45 -10.22
N SER A 342 29.03 36.03 -10.03
CA SER A 342 28.84 37.48 -10.09
C SER A 342 28.09 38.06 -8.89
N ASN A 343 28.55 39.22 -8.39
CA ASN A 343 27.83 40.07 -7.42
C ASN A 343 26.66 40.83 -8.07
N LYS A 344 26.08 40.33 -9.17
CA LYS A 344 24.96 40.99 -9.86
C LYS A 344 23.65 40.76 -9.10
N LEU A 345 22.70 41.69 -9.29
CA LEU A 345 21.33 41.52 -8.83
C LEU A 345 20.73 40.26 -9.47
N ILE A 346 20.27 39.34 -8.61
CA ILE A 346 19.77 38.04 -9.03
C ILE A 346 18.28 38.17 -9.38
N ASP A 347 17.95 38.00 -10.66
CA ASP A 347 16.56 37.96 -11.11
C ASP A 347 15.96 36.57 -10.91
N ILE A 348 15.18 36.43 -9.84
CA ILE A 348 14.51 35.18 -9.44
C ILE A 348 13.43 34.77 -10.46
N SER A 349 12.92 35.71 -11.26
CA SER A 349 11.86 35.43 -12.24
C SER A 349 12.31 34.45 -13.34
N LYS A 350 13.62 34.34 -13.56
CA LYS A 350 14.24 33.40 -14.51
C LYS A 350 14.03 31.93 -14.15
N PHE A 351 13.65 31.60 -12.91
CA PHE A 351 13.45 30.23 -12.43
C PHE A 351 11.99 29.75 -12.45
N LYS A 352 11.09 30.49 -13.11
CA LYS A 352 9.66 30.10 -13.21
C LYS A 352 9.42 28.76 -13.90
N ASN A 353 10.33 28.32 -14.77
CA ASN A 353 10.31 27.00 -15.39
C ASN A 353 10.32 25.84 -14.36
N ALA A 354 10.74 26.07 -13.11
CA ALA A 354 10.66 25.10 -12.04
C ALA A 354 9.26 24.53 -11.83
N LYS A 355 8.19 25.31 -12.06
CA LYS A 355 6.82 24.83 -11.96
C LYS A 355 6.53 23.67 -12.91
N GLU A 356 6.97 23.80 -14.16
CA GLU A 356 6.73 22.81 -15.20
C GLU A 356 7.45 21.50 -14.88
N ILE A 357 8.68 21.60 -14.37
CA ILE A 357 9.47 20.45 -13.92
C ILE A 357 8.81 19.77 -12.69
N ILE A 358 8.25 20.56 -11.76
CA ILE A 358 7.47 20.02 -10.64
C ILE A 358 6.24 19.26 -11.15
N ILE A 359 5.50 19.85 -12.10
CA ILE A 359 4.30 19.22 -12.66
C ILE A 359 4.65 17.89 -13.33
N GLU A 360 5.76 17.81 -14.05
CA GLU A 360 6.21 16.60 -14.72
C GLU A 360 6.58 15.47 -13.75
N TYR A 361 7.35 15.76 -12.69
CA TYR A 361 7.87 14.70 -11.80
C TYR A 361 7.06 14.46 -10.54
N PHE A 362 6.18 15.38 -10.16
CA PHE A 362 5.34 15.28 -8.97
C PHE A 362 3.85 15.35 -9.28
N THR A 363 3.43 15.12 -10.54
CA THR A 363 2.00 15.04 -10.93
C THR A 363 1.13 14.28 -9.95
N PRO A 364 1.55 13.10 -9.42
CA PRO A 364 0.68 12.34 -8.54
C PRO A 364 0.51 12.97 -7.15
N TYR A 365 1.32 13.97 -6.80
CA TYR A 365 1.24 14.71 -5.54
C TYR A 365 0.55 16.06 -5.65
N LEU A 366 0.27 16.53 -6.87
CA LEU A 366 -0.44 17.78 -7.10
C LEU A 366 -1.92 17.63 -6.75
N ILE A 367 -2.49 18.66 -6.12
CA ILE A 367 -3.94 18.78 -5.98
C ILE A 367 -4.50 18.96 -7.38
N LYS A 368 -5.15 17.92 -7.90
CA LYS A 368 -6.02 18.06 -9.06
C LYS A 368 -7.21 18.89 -8.59
N GLN A 369 -7.26 20.15 -9.02
CA GLN A 369 -8.51 20.89 -8.94
C GLN A 369 -9.53 20.07 -9.72
N ILE A 370 -10.58 19.64 -9.00
CA ILE A 370 -11.75 19.03 -9.64
C ILE A 370 -12.41 20.19 -10.37
N GLU A 371 -12.22 20.26 -11.69
CA GLU A 371 -13.12 21.00 -12.57
C GLU A 371 -14.45 20.28 -12.68
#